data_AF-A0A7Z8SG20-F1
#
_entry.id   AF-A0A7Z8SG20-F1
#
_cell.length_a   1.000
_cell.length_b   1.000
_cell.length_c   1.000
_cell.angle_alpha   90.00
_cell.angle_beta   90.00
_cell.angle_gamma   90.00
#
_symmetry.space_group_name_H-M   'P 1'
#
loop_
_entity.id
_entity.type
_entity.pdbx_description
1 polymer ?
#
loop_
_entity_poly.entity_id
_entity_poly.type
_entity_poly.pdbx_seq_one_letter_code
_entity_poly.pdbx_strand_id
1 'polypeptide(L)' 'MSSNVTFSMQMNGESKDATAYVSGIANIAVFLLSNTDRRIVDKLLTQVGEEEKMFIEATLAGLKYHSQ' A
#
# COMPACT_ATOMS: atom_id res chain seq x y z
N MET A 1 2.50 -8.82 18.30
CA MET A 1 1.06 -9.12 18.06
C MET A 1 0.83 -8.99 16.57
N SER A 2 0.59 -10.09 15.84
CA SER A 2 0.21 -10.00 14.43
C SER A 2 -1.28 -9.65 14.37
N SER A 3 -1.59 -8.37 14.18
CA SER A 3 -2.94 -7.96 13.84
C SER A 3 -3.29 -8.56 12.47
N ASN A 4 -4.14 -9.59 12.46
CA ASN A 4 -4.74 -10.09 11.22
C ASN A 4 -5.75 -9.04 10.74
N VAL A 5 -5.24 -8.05 10.01
CA VAL A 5 -6.07 -7.03 9.36
C VAL A 5 -6.71 -7.66 8.13
N THR A 6 -8.04 -7.73 8.13
CA THR A 6 -8.85 -8.13 6.98
C THR A 6 -9.43 -6.90 6.32
N PHE A 7 -9.38 -6.87 4.99
CA PHE A 7 -9.93 -5.78 4.19
C PHE A 7 -11.23 -6.26 3.53
N SER A 8 -12.22 -5.37 3.47
CA SER A 8 -13.47 -5.63 2.75
C SER A 8 -13.77 -4.49 1.78
N MET A 9 -14.31 -4.81 0.61
CA MET A 9 -14.85 -3.80 -0.30
C MET A 9 -16.37 -3.97 -0.44
N GLN A 10 -17.08 -2.86 -0.63
CA GLN A 10 -18.49 -2.88 -1.00
C GLN A 10 -18.62 -3.01 -2.52
N MET A 11 -19.34 -4.03 -2.98
CA MET A 11 -19.68 -4.25 -4.39
C MET A 11 -21.18 -4.51 -4.52
N ASN A 12 -21.88 -3.64 -5.25
CA ASN A 12 -23.33 -3.74 -5.46
C ASN A 12 -24.14 -3.86 -4.15
N GLY A 13 -23.68 -3.17 -3.10
CA GLY A 13 -24.32 -3.20 -1.77
C GLY A 13 -23.94 -4.39 -0.89
N GLU A 14 -23.06 -5.29 -1.36
CA GLU A 14 -22.54 -6.41 -0.58
C GLU A 14 -21.07 -6.20 -0.19
N SER A 15 -20.75 -6.48 1.08
CA SER A 15 -19.38 -6.49 1.57
C SER A 15 -18.69 -7.79 1.18
N LYS A 16 -17.55 -7.70 0.49
CA LYS A 16 -16.74 -8.84 0.05
C LYS A 16 -15.33 -8.74 0.59
N ASP A 17 -14.73 -9.89 0.95
CA ASP A 17 -13.33 -9.95 1.35
C ASP A 17 -12.44 -9.48 0.20
N ALA A 18 -11.64 -8.46 0.48
CA ALA A 18 -10.70 -7.82 -0.43
C ALA A 18 -9.24 -8.01 0.02
N THR A 19 -8.99 -8.80 1.06
CA THR A 19 -7.68 -8.92 1.71
C THR A 19 -6.59 -9.35 0.74
N ALA A 20 -6.86 -10.35 -0.11
CA ALA A 20 -5.90 -10.82 -1.12
C ALA A 20 -5.62 -9.75 -2.20
N TYR A 21 -6.64 -9.00 -2.61
CA TYR A 21 -6.52 -7.94 -3.60
C TYR A 21 -5.69 -6.76 -3.06
N VAL A 22 -6.00 -6.28 -1.86
CA VAL A 22 -5.25 -5.23 -1.17
C VAL A 22 -3.81 -5.66 -0.90
N SER A 23 -3.61 -6.90 -0.46
CA SER A 23 -2.26 -7.46 -0.26
C SER A 23 -1.46 -7.53 -1.56
N GLY A 24 -2.11 -7.88 -2.68
CA GLY A 24 -1.50 -7.87 -4.01
C GLY A 24 -1.05 -6.47 -4.44
N ILE A 25 -1.90 -5.45 -4.25
CA ILE A 25 -1.57 -4.05 -4.53
C ILE A 25 -0.42 -3.58 -3.65
N ALA A 26 -0.46 -3.88 -2.36
CA ALA A 26 0.61 -3.52 -1.42
C ALA A 26 1.95 -4.12 -1.85
N ASN A 27 1.99 -5.39 -2.26
CA ASN A 27 3.21 -6.05 -2.74
C ASN A 27 3.75 -5.44 -4.04
N ILE A 28 2.86 -5.07 -4.98
CA ILE A 28 3.25 -4.40 -6.22
C ILE A 28 3.77 -2.99 -5.92
N ALA A 29 3.10 -2.24 -5.02
CA ALA A 29 3.54 -0.93 -4.57
C ALA A 29 4.92 -1.02 -3.89
N VAL A 30 5.11 -1.98 -2.99
CA VAL A 30 6.39 -2.32 -2.38
C VAL A 30 7.47 -2.54 -3.43
N PHE A 31 7.20 -3.39 -4.41
CA PHE A 31 8.15 -3.73 -5.46
C PHE A 31 8.52 -2.50 -6.30
N LEU A 32 7.53 -1.72 -6.70
CA LEU A 32 7.74 -0.50 -7.48
C LEU A 32 8.54 0.52 -6.68
N LEU A 33 8.19 0.78 -5.42
CA LEU A 33 8.89 1.72 -4.54
C LEU A 33 10.33 1.28 -4.24
N SER A 34 10.57 -0.01 -4.06
CA SER A 34 11.91 -0.57 -3.80
C SER A 34 12.85 -0.47 -5.01
N ASN A 35 12.29 -0.41 -6.22
CA ASN A 35 13.05 -0.33 -7.48
C ASN A 35 13.03 1.07 -8.12
N THR A 36 12.32 2.01 -7.52
CA THR A 36 12.13 3.36 -8.08
C THR A 36 13.08 4.36 -7.42
N ASP A 37 13.68 5.25 -8.21
CA ASP A 37 14.44 6.40 -7.70
C ASP A 37 13.55 7.21 -6.74
N ARG A 38 14.08 7.54 -5.57
CA ARG A 38 13.39 8.34 -4.54
C ARG A 38 12.73 9.60 -5.11
N ARG A 39 13.32 10.22 -6.13
CA ARG A 39 12.77 11.39 -6.82
C ARG A 39 11.43 11.13 -7.52
N ILE A 40 11.22 9.92 -8.04
CA ILE A 40 9.96 9.53 -8.69
C ILE A 40 8.89 9.29 -7.63
N VAL A 41 9.26 8.68 -6.50
CA VAL A 41 8.35 8.50 -5.35
C VAL A 41 7.92 9.86 -4.79
N ASP A 42 8.87 10.78 -4.59
CA ASP A 42 8.56 12.13 -4.11
C ASP A 42 7.61 12.86 -5.08
N LYS A 43 7.80 12.69 -6.40
CA LYS A 43 6.91 13.27 -7.41
C LYS A 43 5.51 12.65 -7.36
N LEU A 44 5.41 11.33 -7.20
CA LEU A 44 4.13 10.62 -7.06
C LEU A 44 3.35 11.12 -5.82
N LEU A 45 4.01 11.32 -4.69
CA LEU A 45 3.41 11.84 -3.45
C LEU A 45 2.85 13.27 -3.59
N THR A 46 3.25 14.03 -4.61
CA THR A 46 2.67 15.35 -4.91
C THR A 46 1.42 15.29 -5.80
N GLN A 47 1.12 14.13 -6.39
CA GLN A 47 0.06 13.97 -7.39
C GLN A 47 -1.15 13.17 -6.88
N VAL A 48 -1.06 12.60 -5.67
CA VAL A 48 -2.09 11.75 -5.09
C VAL A 48 -2.79 12.43 -3.91
N GLY A 49 -3.99 11.95 -3.57
CA GLY A 49 -4.76 12.39 -2.40
C GLY A 49 -4.16 11.91 -1.09
N GLU A 50 -4.71 12.38 0.04
CA GLU A 50 -4.18 12.06 1.38
C GLU A 50 -4.24 10.56 1.72
N GLU A 51 -5.29 9.85 1.32
CA GLU A 51 -5.45 8.41 1.61
C GLU A 51 -4.40 7.59 0.87
N GLU A 52 -4.17 7.86 -0.42
CA GLU A 52 -3.16 7.17 -1.20
C GLU A 52 -1.74 7.52 -0.71
N LYS A 53 -1.52 8.77 -0.30
CA LYS A 53 -0.24 9.22 0.27
C LYS A 53 0.09 8.43 1.54
N MET A 54 -0.89 8.29 2.43
CA MET A 54 -0.76 7.53 3.68
C MET A 54 -0.46 6.05 3.42
N PHE A 55 -1.10 5.45 2.42
CA PHE A 55 -0.84 4.08 2.01
C PHE A 55 0.59 3.89 1.47
N ILE A 56 1.06 4.80 0.59
CA ILE A 56 2.41 4.75 0.02
C ILE A 56 3.48 4.91 1.12
N GLU A 57 3.30 5.85 2.05
CA GLU A 57 4.23 6.08 3.17
C GLU A 57 4.29 4.88 4.14
N ALA A 58 3.14 4.30 4.49
CA ALA A 58 3.08 3.10 5.33
C ALA A 58 3.79 1.91 4.67
N THR A 59 3.64 1.77 3.35
CA THR A 59 4.29 0.73 2.55
C THR A 59 5.82 0.91 2.51
N LEU A 60 6.30 2.14 2.30
CA LEU A 60 7.73 2.49 2.37
C LEU A 60 8.35 2.23 3.75
N ALA A 61 7.61 2.54 4.82
CA ALA A 61 8.06 2.32 6.18
C ALA A 61 8.17 0.83 6.51
N GLY A 62 7.18 0.03 6.10
CA GLY A 62 7.20 -1.42 6.28
C GLY A 62 8.38 -2.11 5.59
N LEU A 63 8.82 -1.58 4.45
CA LEU A 63 9.99 -2.08 3.71
C LEU A 63 11.32 -1.84 4.42
N LYS A 64 11.52 -0.66 5.03
CA LYS A 64 12.72 -0.38 5.82
C LYS A 64 12.87 -1.34 7.00
N TYR A 65 11.77 -1.84 7.53
CA TYR A 65 11.75 -2.77 8.67
C TYR A 65 12.10 -4.22 8.27
N HIS A 66 11.92 -4.60 7.00
CA HIS A 66 12.23 -5.95 6.49
C HIS A 66 13.63 -6.06 5.86
N SER A 67 14.36 -4.96 5.74
CA SER A 67 15.73 -4.91 5.19
C SER A 67 16.82 -4.84 6.29
N GLN A 68 16.44 -5.05 7.55
CA GLN A 68 17.32 -5.26 8.70
C GLN A 68 17.23 -6.71 9.17
#